data_AF-A0A662P8I6-F1
#
_entry.id   AF-A0A662P8I6-F1
#
_cell.length_a   1.000
_cell.length_b   1.000
_cell.length_c   1.000
_cell.angle_alpha   90.00
_cell.angle_beta   90.00
_cell.angle_gamma   90.00
#
_symmetry.space_group_name_H-M   'P 1'
#
loop_
_entity.id
_entity.type
_entity.pdbx_description
1 polymer ?
#
loop_
_entity_poly.entity_id
_entity_poly.type
_entity_poly.pdbx_seq_one_letter_code
_entity_poly.pdbx_strand_id
1 'polypeptide(L)'
;FLSENHVAMVNLVTGFGIDLPELTRIGERIYNVERAFNIREGFSRKDDTLPWRIMNEPIKTGGSKGAQAKPEELEKLLDQYYEMRGWQKDGRPSKEKLKELGLEHIIDDLY
;
A
#
# COMPACT_ATOMS: atom_id res chain seq x y z
N PHE A 1 5.47 -1.42 -12.26
CA PHE A 1 5.28 0.04 -12.16
C PHE A 1 4.62 0.55 -13.43
N LEU A 2 3.80 1.59 -13.30
CA LEU A 2 3.22 2.28 -14.46
C LEU A 2 4.33 2.92 -15.29
N SER A 3 4.07 3.11 -16.58
CA SER A 3 5.04 3.62 -17.55
C SER A 3 4.32 4.41 -18.65
N GLU A 4 5.08 5.09 -19.49
CA GLU A 4 4.56 5.85 -20.64
C GLU A 4 3.68 5.02 -21.57
N ASN A 5 3.93 3.71 -21.68
CA ASN A 5 3.07 2.81 -22.47
C ASN A 5 1.65 2.74 -21.89
N HIS A 6 1.50 2.76 -20.56
CA HIS A 6 0.18 2.75 -19.91
C HIS A 6 -0.55 4.06 -20.16
N VAL A 7 0.16 5.19 -20.07
CA VAL A 7 -0.39 6.52 -20.36
C VAL A 7 -0.88 6.59 -21.81
N ALA A 8 -0.06 6.14 -22.76
CA ALA A 8 -0.42 6.08 -24.17
C ALA A 8 -1.68 5.24 -24.41
N MET A 9 -1.77 4.04 -23.81
CA MET A 9 -2.95 3.18 -23.94
C MET A 9 -4.22 3.84 -23.38
N VAL A 10 -4.15 4.42 -22.19
CA VAL A 10 -5.31 5.10 -21.58
C VAL A 10 -5.75 6.27 -22.45
N ASN A 11 -4.83 7.14 -22.84
CA ASN A 11 -5.15 8.33 -23.64
C ASN A 11 -5.68 7.97 -25.03
N LEU A 12 -5.17 6.92 -25.68
CA LEU A 12 -5.67 6.46 -26.98
C LEU A 12 -7.13 5.97 -26.91
N VAL A 13 -7.53 5.36 -25.80
CA VAL A 13 -8.89 4.82 -25.63
C VAL A 13 -9.86 5.88 -25.11
N THR A 14 -9.45 6.70 -24.14
CA THR A 14 -10.36 7.59 -23.41
C THR A 14 -10.28 9.05 -23.84
N GLY A 15 -9.17 9.47 -24.45
CA GLY A 15 -8.92 10.87 -24.78
C GLY A 15 -8.66 11.78 -23.58
N PHE A 16 -8.39 11.23 -22.39
CA PHE A 16 -8.29 12.04 -21.16
C PHE A 16 -7.08 12.99 -21.11
N GLY A 17 -6.02 12.70 -21.85
CA GLY A 17 -4.84 13.56 -21.90
C GLY A 17 -4.04 13.62 -20.60
N ILE A 18 -4.11 12.57 -19.78
CA ILE A 18 -3.38 12.47 -18.51
C ILE A 18 -1.90 12.18 -18.76
N ASP A 19 -1.05 12.52 -17.79
CA ASP A 19 0.37 12.18 -17.78
C ASP A 19 0.71 11.04 -16.81
N LEU A 20 1.98 10.60 -16.80
CA LEU A 20 2.43 9.51 -15.93
C LEU A 20 2.31 9.84 -14.42
N PRO A 21 2.68 11.05 -13.95
CA PRO A 21 2.41 11.48 -12.57
C PRO A 21 0.92 11.39 -12.19
N GLU A 22 0.02 11.87 -13.03
CA GLU A 22 -1.42 11.83 -12.79
C GLU A 22 -1.93 10.39 -12.73
N LEU A 23 -1.54 9.55 -13.70
CA LEU A 23 -1.90 8.13 -13.71
C LEU A 23 -1.39 7.40 -12.46
N THR A 24 -0.19 7.75 -11.99
CA THR A 24 0.39 7.20 -10.75
C THR A 24 -0.40 7.67 -9.53
N ARG A 25 -0.79 8.95 -9.46
CA ARG A 25 -1.61 9.51 -8.38
C ARG A 25 -3.01 8.89 -8.35
N ILE A 26 -3.59 8.57 -9.50
CA ILE A 26 -4.85 7.80 -9.58
C ILE A 26 -4.66 6.42 -8.96
N GLY A 27 -3.56 5.71 -9.27
CA GLY A 27 -3.23 4.43 -8.64
C GLY A 27 -3.06 4.54 -7.12
N GLU A 28 -2.37 5.58 -6.63
CA GLU A 28 -2.23 5.84 -5.20
C GLU A 28 -3.59 6.13 -4.53
N ARG A 29 -4.45 6.92 -5.18
CA ARG A 29 -5.81 7.20 -4.71
C ARG A 29 -6.63 5.91 -4.56
N ILE A 30 -6.62 5.06 -5.58
CA ILE A 30 -7.34 3.77 -5.55
C ILE A 30 -6.86 2.92 -4.37
N TYR A 31 -5.55 2.79 -4.19
CA TYR A 31 -5.00 1.97 -3.11
C TYR A 31 -5.37 2.50 -1.71
N ASN A 32 -5.46 3.83 -1.54
CA ASN A 32 -5.90 4.42 -0.27
C ASN A 32 -7.40 4.22 -0.02
N VAL A 33 -8.24 4.22 -1.06
CA VAL A 33 -9.66 3.87 -0.96
C VAL A 33 -9.82 2.40 -0.54
N GLU A 34 -9.10 1.48 -1.17
CA GLU A 34 -9.10 0.06 -0.82
C GLU A 34 -8.65 -0.16 0.63
N ARG A 35 -7.56 0.51 1.05
CA ARG A 35 -7.09 0.44 2.44
C ARG A 35 -8.13 0.98 3.41
N ALA A 36 -8.73 2.12 3.12
CA ALA A 36 -9.74 2.73 3.97
C ALA A 36 -10.96 1.81 4.14
N PHE A 37 -11.45 1.22 3.05
CA PHE A 37 -12.51 0.23 3.10
C PHE A 37 -12.17 -0.92 4.04
N ASN A 38 -10.99 -1.55 3.85
CA ASN A 38 -10.58 -2.67 4.70
C ASN A 38 -10.53 -2.28 6.18
N ILE A 39 -10.02 -1.08 6.50
CA ILE A 39 -9.96 -0.61 7.88
C ILE A 39 -11.34 -0.39 8.48
N ARG A 40 -12.27 0.20 7.72
CA ARG A 40 -13.66 0.35 8.14
C ARG A 40 -14.30 -0.99 8.47
N GLU A 41 -13.96 -2.04 7.72
CA GLU A 41 -14.42 -3.42 7.95
C GLU A 41 -13.61 -4.17 9.04
N GLY A 42 -12.71 -3.50 9.75
CA GLY A 42 -11.98 -4.05 10.91
C GLY A 42 -10.57 -4.56 10.63
N PHE A 43 -10.05 -4.37 9.42
CA PHE A 43 -8.65 -4.64 9.09
C PHE A 43 -7.72 -3.64 9.78
N SER A 44 -6.53 -4.08 10.16
CA SER A 44 -5.57 -3.25 10.88
C SER A 44 -4.15 -3.78 10.70
N ARG A 45 -3.16 -3.08 11.27
CA ARG A 45 -1.77 -3.53 11.27
C ARG A 45 -1.57 -5.00 11.68
N LYS A 46 -2.38 -5.53 12.61
CA LYS A 46 -2.25 -6.94 13.05
C LYS A 46 -2.44 -7.95 11.90
N ASP A 47 -3.17 -7.54 10.86
CA ASP A 47 -3.54 -8.36 9.71
C ASP A 47 -2.52 -8.22 8.57
N ASP A 48 -1.66 -7.20 8.61
CA ASP A 48 -0.55 -6.97 7.67
C ASP A 48 0.66 -7.86 8.03
N THR A 49 0.45 -9.18 8.04
CA THR A 49 1.45 -10.18 8.44
C THR A 49 1.71 -11.21 7.35
N LEU A 50 2.74 -12.05 7.55
CA LEU A 50 3.08 -13.15 6.68
C LEU A 50 2.59 -14.48 7.26
N PRO A 51 2.42 -15.53 6.45
CA PRO A 51 2.14 -16.87 6.95
C PRO A 51 3.18 -17.32 8.00
N TRP A 52 2.70 -17.98 9.06
CA TRP A 52 3.54 -18.43 10.19
C TRP A 52 4.83 -19.13 9.74
N ARG A 53 4.74 -20.04 8.77
CA ARG A 53 5.91 -20.78 8.25
C ARG A 53 7.01 -19.86 7.74
N ILE A 54 6.68 -18.80 6.99
CA ILE A 54 7.66 -17.87 6.43
C ILE A 54 8.38 -17.11 7.55
N MET A 55 7.68 -16.89 8.67
CA MET A 55 8.21 -16.18 9.82
C MET A 55 8.86 -17.06 10.88
N ASN A 56 8.76 -18.39 10.80
CA ASN A 56 9.21 -19.31 11.87
C ASN A 56 10.07 -20.49 11.37
N GLU A 57 10.00 -20.84 10.09
CA GLU A 57 10.78 -21.94 9.51
C GLU A 57 11.80 -21.40 8.49
N PRO A 58 13.11 -21.37 8.82
CA PRO A 58 14.14 -21.00 7.87
C PRO A 58 14.18 -21.92 6.65
N ILE A 59 14.53 -21.36 5.48
CA ILE A 59 14.71 -22.13 4.25
C ILE A 59 15.79 -23.21 4.48
N LYS A 60 15.48 -24.46 4.14
CA LYS A 60 16.31 -25.63 4.50
C LYS A 60 17.49 -25.87 3.55
N THR A 61 17.38 -25.48 2.28
CA THR A 61 18.30 -25.87 1.21
C THR A 61 18.48 -24.76 0.17
N GLY A 62 19.51 -24.88 -0.68
CA GLY A 62 19.78 -23.93 -1.77
C GLY A 62 20.48 -22.65 -1.33
N GLY A 63 20.56 -21.66 -2.24
CA GLY A 63 21.32 -20.42 -2.04
C GLY A 63 20.77 -19.49 -0.95
N SER A 64 19.50 -19.64 -0.58
CA SER A 64 18.86 -18.86 0.49
C SER A 64 18.71 -19.66 1.79
N LYS A 65 19.46 -20.76 1.95
CA LYS A 65 19.42 -21.58 3.17
C LYS A 65 19.65 -20.72 4.41
N GLY A 66 18.77 -20.86 5.40
CA GLY A 66 18.77 -20.09 6.65
C GLY A 66 18.03 -18.75 6.57
N ALA A 67 17.60 -18.29 5.39
CA ALA A 67 16.79 -17.09 5.28
C ALA A 67 15.36 -17.32 5.82
N GLN A 68 14.80 -16.26 6.41
CA GLN A 68 13.50 -16.23 7.07
C GLN A 68 13.06 -14.76 7.18
N ALA A 69 11.75 -14.49 7.11
CA ALA A 69 11.24 -13.15 7.38
C ALA A 69 10.99 -13.01 8.89
N LYS A 70 11.98 -12.54 9.64
CA LYS A 70 11.83 -12.46 11.11
C LYS A 70 10.75 -11.45 11.49
N PRO A 71 9.91 -11.73 12.51
CA PRO A 71 8.85 -10.82 12.93
C PRO A 71 9.35 -9.40 13.22
N GLU A 72 10.50 -9.24 13.87
CA GLU A 72 11.05 -7.92 14.23
C GLU A 72 11.56 -7.14 13.01
N GLU A 73 12.00 -7.84 11.98
CA GLU A 73 12.39 -7.24 10.70
C GLU A 73 11.14 -6.83 9.91
N LEU A 74 10.09 -7.66 9.92
CA LEU A 74 8.80 -7.33 9.31
C LEU A 74 8.16 -6.08 9.94
N GLU A 75 8.14 -5.97 11.27
CA GLU A 75 7.58 -4.79 11.96
C GLU A 75 8.30 -3.49 11.57
N LYS A 76 9.63 -3.53 11.44
CA LYS A 76 10.42 -2.37 10.99
C LYS A 76 10.12 -2.01 9.54
N LEU A 77 9.95 -3.00 8.68
CA LEU A 77 9.59 -2.79 7.28
C LEU A 77 8.16 -2.23 7.14
N LEU A 78 7.22 -2.67 7.97
CA LEU A 78 5.86 -2.12 8.02
C LEU A 78 5.87 -0.65 8.44
N ASP A 79 6.66 -0.28 9.46
CA ASP A 79 6.79 1.12 9.87
C ASP A 79 7.30 2.00 8.73
N GLN A 80 8.37 1.57 8.03
CA GLN A 80 8.90 2.30 6.88
C GLN A 80 7.90 2.36 5.73
N TYR A 81 7.19 1.26 5.47
CA TYR A 81 6.17 1.22 4.43
C TYR A 81 5.01 2.18 4.71
N TYR A 82 4.51 2.23 5.94
CA TYR A 82 3.44 3.16 6.33
C TYR A 82 3.90 4.61 6.26
N GLU A 83 5.12 4.91 6.71
CA GLU A 83 5.69 6.25 6.57
C GLU A 83 5.77 6.67 5.10
N MET A 84 6.29 5.81 4.22
CA MET A 84 6.35 6.07 2.77
C MET A 84 4.97 6.26 2.14
N ARG A 85 3.94 5.59 2.66
CA ARG A 85 2.55 5.73 2.22
C ARG A 85 1.85 6.98 2.78
N GLY A 86 2.43 7.68 3.75
CA GLY A 86 1.76 8.74 4.49
C GLY A 86 0.65 8.21 5.42
N TRP A 87 0.85 7.01 5.95
CA TRP A 87 -0.07 6.35 6.89
C TRP A 87 0.43 6.48 8.32
N GLN A 88 -0.51 6.35 9.26
CA GLN A 88 -0.24 6.24 10.69
C GLN A 88 0.33 4.86 11.04
N LYS A 89 0.93 4.72 12.23
CA LYS A 89 1.54 3.46 12.67
C LYS A 89 0.57 2.28 12.77
N ASP A 90 -0.72 2.56 12.97
CA ASP A 90 -1.79 1.56 12.98
C ASP A 90 -2.24 1.14 11.56
N GLY A 91 -1.67 1.75 10.53
CA GLY A 91 -1.92 1.46 9.12
C GLY A 91 -3.05 2.27 8.49
N ARG A 92 -3.62 3.27 9.19
CA ARG A 92 -4.61 4.20 8.63
C ARG A 92 -3.96 5.27 7.76
N PRO A 93 -4.47 5.56 6.55
CA PRO A 93 -4.08 6.77 5.83
C PRO A 93 -4.29 8.02 6.68
N SER A 94 -3.27 8.89 6.77
CA SER A 94 -3.39 10.13 7.53
C SER A 94 -4.43 11.08 6.92
N LYS A 95 -5.02 11.96 7.74
CA LYS A 95 -5.96 12.98 7.25
C LYS A 95 -5.32 13.88 6.19
N GLU A 96 -4.03 14.17 6.36
CA GLU A 96 -3.21 14.94 5.42
C GLU A 96 -3.10 14.22 4.07
N LYS A 97 -2.76 12.92 4.07
CA LYS A 97 -2.67 12.11 2.86
C LYS A 97 -4.04 11.96 2.15
N LEU A 98 -5.12 11.80 2.91
CA LEU A 98 -6.48 11.72 2.33
C LEU A 98 -6.87 13.03 1.64
N LYS A 99 -6.59 14.19 2.27
CA LYS A 99 -6.79 15.51 1.64
C LYS A 99 -5.92 15.69 0.40
N GLU A 100 -4.65 15.33 0.48
CA GLU A 100 -3.73 15.37 -0.67
C GLU A 100 -4.28 14.57 -1.86
N LEU A 101 -4.94 13.44 -1.62
CA LEU A 101 -5.51 12.60 -2.68
C LEU A 101 -6.92 12.99 -3.11
N GLY A 102 -7.55 14.00 -2.49
CA GLY A 102 -8.95 14.40 -2.77
C GLY A 102 -9.97 13.39 -2.23
N LEU A 103 -9.67 12.78 -1.08
CA LEU A 103 -10.45 11.74 -0.41
C LEU A 103 -11.00 12.22 0.95
N GLU A 104 -11.33 13.50 1.08
CA GLU A 104 -11.77 14.11 2.35
C GLU A 104 -13.02 13.44 2.91
N HIS A 105 -13.92 12.99 2.04
CA HIS A 105 -15.14 12.28 2.41
C HIS A 105 -14.88 10.94 3.13
N ILE A 106 -13.69 10.35 3.01
CA ILE A 106 -13.31 9.11 3.69
C ILE A 106 -12.87 9.39 5.14
N ILE A 107 -12.52 10.63 5.48
CA ILE A 107 -12.05 10.98 6.83
C ILE A 107 -13.13 10.64 7.87
N ASP A 108 -14.39 10.91 7.57
CA ASP A 108 -15.53 10.66 8.48
C ASP A 108 -15.76 9.16 8.74
N ASP A 109 -15.33 8.28 7.83
CA ASP A 109 -15.42 6.82 7.99
C ASP A 109 -14.26 6.24 8.83
N LEU A 110 -13.12 6.94 8.90
CA LEU A 110 -11.88 6.45 9.52
C LEU A 110 -11.55 7.09 10.87
N TYR A 111 -12.18 8.22 11.20
CA TYR A 111 -11.85 9.07 12.34
C TYR A 111 -13.07 9.67 13.01
#